data_AF-A0A2T1A4E0-F1
#
_entry.id   AF-A0A2T1A4E0-F1
#
_cell.length_a   1.000
_cell.length_b   1.000
_cell.length_c   1.000
_cell.angle_alpha   90.00
_cell.angle_beta   90.00
_cell.angle_gamma   90.00
#
_symmetry.space_group_name_H-M   'P 1'
#
loop_
_entity.id
_entity.type
_entity.pdbx_description
1 polymer ?
#
loop_
_entity_poly.entity_id
_entity_poly.type
_entity_poly.pdbx_seq_one_letter_code
_entity_poly.pdbx_strand_id
1 'polypeptide(L)'
;MPQSAFHYCFRSRQELLREVVVGLLPQQMEASLSVVDRRGSLQTVLRKALVSYWDHVESEPLLHNVLYDITTTALRDPDLVDLAHMQYARFQETASEVLKAVAEIRNVSWTLPLPVLARMLVNVLDGMTLNYIVDRDRKAARAVLDSFAPILAGLAKSNKAK
;
A
#
# COMPACT_ATOMS: atom_id res chain seq x y z
N MET A 1 -17.83 -11.81 -28.30
CA MET A 1 -17.02 -12.86 -27.62
C MET A 1 -17.91 -13.51 -26.58
N PRO A 2 -18.00 -14.85 -26.47
CA PRO A 2 -18.97 -15.46 -25.58
C PRO A 2 -18.51 -15.32 -24.11
N GLN A 3 -19.38 -14.77 -23.26
CA GLN A 3 -19.20 -14.56 -21.81
C GLN A 3 -19.04 -15.86 -20.98
N SER A 4 -18.98 -17.01 -21.63
CA SER A 4 -19.15 -18.33 -21.02
C SER A 4 -17.90 -18.94 -20.39
N ALA A 5 -16.70 -18.37 -20.59
CA ALA A 5 -15.46 -18.88 -19.97
C ALA A 5 -15.21 -18.37 -18.55
N PHE A 6 -15.88 -17.30 -18.10
CA PHE A 6 -15.64 -16.69 -16.78
C PHE A 6 -16.27 -17.47 -15.61
N HIS A 7 -17.29 -18.31 -15.86
CA HIS A 7 -18.06 -18.99 -14.81
C HIS A 7 -17.43 -20.29 -14.28
N TYR A 8 -16.30 -20.75 -14.83
CA TYR A 8 -15.71 -22.04 -14.42
C TYR A 8 -14.68 -21.94 -13.29
N CYS A 9 -14.20 -20.74 -12.93
CA CYS A 9 -13.24 -20.58 -11.82
C CYS A 9 -13.77 -19.76 -10.63
N PHE A 10 -14.82 -18.96 -10.81
CA PHE A 10 -15.38 -18.08 -9.76
C PHE A 10 -16.90 -18.19 -9.75
N ARG A 11 -17.49 -18.29 -8.55
CA ARG A 11 -18.93 -18.46 -8.32
C ARG A 11 -19.72 -17.17 -8.55
N SER A 12 -19.06 -16.01 -8.56
CA SER A 12 -19.69 -14.72 -8.90
C SER A 12 -18.69 -13.67 -9.38
N ARG A 13 -19.20 -12.61 -10.03
CA ARG A 13 -18.44 -11.39 -10.34
C ARG A 13 -17.80 -10.79 -9.09
N GLN A 14 -18.50 -10.82 -7.96
CA GLN A 14 -17.99 -10.31 -6.69
C GLN A 14 -16.80 -11.13 -6.17
N GLU A 15 -16.83 -12.45 -6.33
CA GLU A 15 -15.71 -13.33 -5.96
C GLU A 15 -14.48 -13.09 -6.84
N LEU A 16 -14.66 -12.99 -8.16
CA LEU A 16 -13.58 -12.65 -9.08
C LEU A 16 -12.91 -11.31 -8.70
N LEU A 17 -13.71 -10.26 -8.49
CA LEU A 17 -13.19 -8.94 -8.13
C LEU A 17 -12.49 -8.95 -6.76
N ARG A 18 -13.00 -9.74 -5.81
CA ARG A 18 -12.36 -9.94 -4.50
C ARG A 18 -10.98 -10.57 -4.65
N GLU A 19 -10.84 -11.64 -5.43
CA GLU A 19 -9.56 -12.32 -5.62
C GLU A 19 -8.53 -11.42 -6.31
N VAL A 20 -8.96 -10.61 -7.29
CA VAL A 20 -8.10 -9.60 -7.93
C VAL A 20 -7.62 -8.55 -6.93
N VAL A 21 -8.52 -8.06 -6.07
CA VAL A 21 -8.20 -7.04 -5.07
C VAL A 21 -7.28 -7.58 -3.96
N VAL A 22 -7.53 -8.79 -3.47
CA VAL A 22 -6.79 -9.39 -2.35
C VAL A 22 -5.43 -9.93 -2.80
N GLY A 23 -5.32 -10.42 -4.04
CA GLY A 23 -4.11 -11.08 -4.54
C GLY A 23 -2.87 -10.20 -4.65
N LEU A 24 -3.02 -8.87 -4.67
CA LEU A 24 -1.92 -7.93 -4.93
C LEU A 24 -1.17 -7.47 -3.68
N LEU A 25 -1.83 -7.48 -2.53
CA LEU A 25 -1.27 -6.97 -1.28
C LEU A 25 -0.13 -7.79 -0.70
N PRO A 26 -0.16 -9.14 -0.70
CA PRO A 26 0.90 -9.93 -0.10
C PRO A 26 2.26 -9.67 -0.73
N GLN A 27 2.33 -9.56 -2.06
CA GLN A 27 3.59 -9.34 -2.80
C GLN A 27 4.18 -7.97 -2.51
N GLN A 28 3.34 -6.92 -2.52
CA GLN A 28 3.77 -5.54 -2.24
C GLN A 28 4.25 -5.36 -0.79
N MET A 29 3.61 -6.06 0.15
CA MET A 29 4.01 -6.09 1.56
C MET A 29 5.35 -6.82 1.75
N GLU A 30 5.52 -8.00 1.16
CA GLU A 30 6.75 -8.79 1.26
C GLU A 30 7.97 -8.02 0.74
N ALA A 31 7.83 -7.38 -0.43
CA ALA A 31 8.86 -6.53 -1.00
C ALA A 31 9.30 -5.43 -0.02
N SER A 32 8.33 -4.71 0.55
CA SER A 32 8.58 -3.62 1.50
C SER A 32 9.36 -4.07 2.74
N LEU A 33 8.99 -5.23 3.31
CA LEU A 33 9.61 -5.75 4.53
C LEU A 33 10.99 -6.36 4.30
N SER A 34 11.23 -6.95 3.12
CA SER A 34 12.49 -7.62 2.78
C SER A 34 13.72 -6.70 2.87
N VAL A 35 13.51 -5.40 2.71
CA VAL A 35 14.58 -4.36 2.73
C VAL A 35 14.70 -3.62 4.07
N VAL A 36 13.86 -3.96 5.07
CA VAL A 36 13.92 -3.36 6.40
C VAL A 36 15.06 -3.96 7.20
N ASP A 37 16.23 -3.32 7.10
CA ASP A 37 17.43 -3.73 7.83
C ASP A 37 17.61 -2.99 9.19
N ARG A 38 18.48 -3.54 10.06
CA ARG A 38 18.81 -2.94 11.38
C ARG A 38 19.83 -1.80 11.30
N ARG A 39 20.47 -1.57 10.14
CA ARG A 39 21.62 -0.67 9.98
C ARG A 39 21.19 0.67 9.39
N GLY A 40 22.04 1.69 9.52
CA GLY A 40 21.74 3.04 9.01
C GLY A 40 20.63 3.76 9.76
N SER A 41 20.23 4.95 9.26
CA SER A 41 19.17 5.75 9.87
C SER A 41 17.77 5.16 9.61
N LEU A 42 16.78 5.51 10.44
CA LEU A 42 15.38 5.12 10.22
C LEU A 42 14.87 5.66 8.88
N GLN A 43 15.19 6.92 8.57
CA GLN A 43 14.85 7.57 7.30
C GLN A 43 15.34 6.76 6.09
N THR A 44 16.60 6.33 6.08
CA THR A 44 17.16 5.58 4.96
C THR A 44 16.45 4.26 4.75
N VAL A 45 16.09 3.56 5.83
CA VAL A 45 15.38 2.28 5.76
C VAL A 45 13.93 2.45 5.32
N LEU A 46 13.21 3.42 5.88
CA LEU A 46 11.85 3.74 5.43
C LEU A 46 11.82 4.13 3.95
N ARG A 47 12.79 4.92 3.49
CA ARG A 47 12.95 5.26 2.08
C ARG A 47 13.13 4.01 1.22
N LYS A 48 14.02 3.08 1.61
CA LYS A 48 14.21 1.82 0.88
C LYS A 48 12.93 1.00 0.81
N ALA A 49 12.20 0.86 1.92
CA ALA A 49 10.95 0.11 1.97
C ALA A 49 9.87 0.72 1.06
N LEU A 50 9.66 2.04 1.15
CA LEU A 50 8.73 2.77 0.29
C LEU A 50 9.07 2.64 -1.20
N VAL A 51 10.35 2.68 -1.51
CA VAL A 51 10.86 2.51 -2.88
C VAL A 51 10.63 1.09 -3.39
N SER A 52 10.91 0.08 -2.57
CA SER A 52 10.71 -1.31 -2.97
C SER A 52 9.24 -1.63 -3.23
N TYR A 53 8.33 -1.08 -2.42
CA TYR A 53 6.89 -1.06 -2.72
C TYR A 53 6.61 -0.40 -4.08
N TRP A 54 7.14 0.80 -4.28
CA TRP A 54 6.85 1.60 -5.46
C TRP A 54 7.34 0.96 -6.76
N ASP A 55 8.48 0.27 -6.74
CA ASP A 55 9.01 -0.40 -7.93
C ASP A 55 8.02 -1.44 -8.48
N HIS A 56 7.18 -2.05 -7.62
CA HIS A 56 6.09 -2.97 -8.04
C HIS A 56 4.90 -2.21 -8.65
N VAL A 57 4.53 -1.06 -8.07
CA VAL A 57 3.49 -0.19 -8.62
C VAL A 57 3.91 0.33 -10.00
N GLU A 58 5.19 0.69 -10.13
CA GLU A 58 5.77 1.23 -11.35
C GLU A 58 5.88 0.19 -12.47
N SER A 59 6.09 -1.09 -12.14
CA SER A 59 6.15 -2.18 -13.14
C SER A 59 4.78 -2.51 -13.73
N GLU A 60 3.71 -2.39 -12.94
CA GLU A 60 2.35 -2.73 -13.37
C GLU A 60 1.31 -1.65 -13.06
N PRO A 61 1.46 -0.42 -13.55
CA PRO A 61 0.61 0.68 -13.10
C PRO A 61 -0.82 0.61 -13.67
N LEU A 62 -1.04 -0.17 -14.74
CA LEU A 62 -2.38 -0.45 -15.27
C LEU A 62 -3.21 -1.31 -14.30
N LEU A 63 -2.55 -2.15 -13.50
CA LEU A 63 -3.20 -2.98 -12.50
C LEU A 63 -3.83 -2.12 -11.40
N HIS A 64 -3.10 -1.10 -10.95
CA HIS A 64 -3.62 -0.12 -10.00
C HIS A 64 -4.76 0.73 -10.59
N ASN A 65 -4.73 1.03 -11.90
CA ASN A 65 -5.85 1.69 -12.57
C ASN A 65 -7.12 0.83 -12.52
N VAL A 66 -7.00 -0.46 -12.84
CA VAL A 66 -8.12 -1.42 -12.72
C VAL A 66 -8.64 -1.51 -11.29
N LEU A 67 -7.76 -1.53 -10.29
CA LEU A 67 -8.18 -1.51 -8.87
C LEU A 67 -8.99 -0.26 -8.51
N TYR A 68 -8.61 0.92 -9.02
CA TYR A 68 -9.38 2.14 -8.79
C TYR A 68 -10.73 2.11 -9.49
N ASP A 69 -10.82 1.57 -10.71
CA ASP A 69 -12.08 1.38 -11.40
C ASP A 69 -13.01 0.43 -10.64
N ILE A 70 -12.47 -0.70 -10.15
CA ILE A 70 -13.20 -1.65 -9.29
C ILE A 70 -13.71 -0.95 -8.03
N THR A 71 -12.84 -0.22 -7.33
CA THR A 71 -13.18 0.47 -6.08
C THR A 71 -14.31 1.48 -6.32
N THR A 72 -14.13 2.38 -7.30
CA THR A 72 -15.09 3.46 -7.55
C THR A 72 -16.40 2.97 -8.13
N THR A 73 -16.39 1.86 -8.88
CA THR A 73 -17.60 1.16 -9.32
C THR A 73 -18.32 0.50 -8.16
N ALA A 74 -17.60 -0.23 -7.29
CA ALA A 74 -18.17 -0.90 -6.12
C ALA A 74 -18.83 0.09 -5.15
N LEU A 75 -18.26 1.28 -4.97
CA LEU A 75 -18.86 2.32 -4.12
C LEU A 75 -20.20 2.88 -4.65
N ARG A 76 -20.53 2.65 -5.92
CA ARG A 76 -21.79 3.08 -6.55
C ARG A 76 -22.81 1.95 -6.65
N ASP A 77 -22.44 0.73 -6.27
CA ASP A 77 -23.25 -0.47 -6.34
C ASP A 77 -23.49 -1.02 -4.91
N PRO A 78 -24.72 -0.92 -4.37
CA PRO A 78 -25.03 -1.40 -3.02
C PRO A 78 -24.63 -2.85 -2.76
N ASP A 79 -24.66 -3.72 -3.77
CA ASP A 79 -24.30 -5.13 -3.63
C ASP A 79 -22.79 -5.35 -3.55
N LEU A 80 -22.00 -4.34 -3.91
CA LEU A 80 -20.53 -4.39 -3.95
C LEU A 80 -19.86 -3.44 -2.96
N VAL A 81 -20.59 -2.56 -2.26
CA VAL A 81 -19.99 -1.57 -1.35
C VAL A 81 -19.06 -2.19 -0.29
N ASP A 82 -19.43 -3.37 0.22
CA ASP A 82 -18.63 -4.11 1.19
C ASP A 82 -17.28 -4.58 0.64
N LEU A 83 -17.18 -4.78 -0.68
CA LEU A 83 -15.91 -5.09 -1.33
C LEU A 83 -14.92 -3.94 -1.20
N ALA A 84 -15.36 -2.70 -1.44
CA ALA A 84 -14.51 -1.52 -1.32
C ALA A 84 -14.09 -1.28 0.14
N HIS A 85 -15.00 -1.49 1.10
CA HIS A 85 -14.66 -1.41 2.53
C HIS A 85 -13.63 -2.45 2.94
N MET A 86 -13.82 -3.70 2.53
CA MET A 86 -12.88 -4.79 2.82
C MET A 86 -11.50 -4.51 2.21
N GLN A 87 -11.45 -4.04 0.96
CA GLN A 87 -10.21 -3.66 0.29
C GLN A 87 -9.41 -2.64 1.09
N TYR A 88 -10.04 -1.51 1.43
CA TYR A 88 -9.37 -0.45 2.17
C TYR A 88 -9.04 -0.87 3.60
N ALA A 89 -9.88 -1.66 4.26
CA ALA A 89 -9.56 -2.23 5.57
C ALA A 89 -8.27 -3.08 5.49
N ARG A 90 -8.14 -3.92 4.46
CA ARG A 90 -6.94 -4.72 4.26
C ARG A 90 -5.70 -3.87 3.98
N PHE A 91 -5.82 -2.80 3.21
CA PHE A 91 -4.71 -1.84 3.00
C PHE A 91 -4.25 -1.22 4.32
N GLN A 92 -5.19 -0.84 5.18
CA GLN A 92 -4.90 -0.27 6.50
C GLN A 92 -4.24 -1.27 7.45
N GLU A 93 -4.73 -2.52 7.48
CA GLU A 93 -4.17 -3.60 8.27
C GLU A 93 -2.72 -3.87 7.85
N THR A 94 -2.49 -4.08 6.56
CA THR A 94 -1.16 -4.33 6.01
C THR A 94 -0.19 -3.18 6.29
N ALA A 95 -0.62 -1.93 6.10
CA ALA A 95 0.20 -0.77 6.44
C ALA A 95 0.54 -0.72 7.94
N SER A 96 -0.42 -1.06 8.80
CA SER A 96 -0.21 -1.14 10.26
C SER A 96 0.79 -2.23 10.64
N GLU A 97 0.69 -3.40 10.02
CA GLU A 97 1.61 -4.53 10.22
C GLU A 97 3.04 -4.16 9.81
N VAL A 98 3.22 -3.50 8.66
CA VAL A 98 4.53 -3.03 8.21
C VAL A 98 5.11 -2.00 9.17
N LEU A 99 4.33 -1.00 9.58
CA LEU A 99 4.78 0.02 10.54
C LEU A 99 5.14 -0.59 11.90
N LYS A 100 4.37 -1.57 12.37
CA LYS A 100 4.67 -2.32 13.59
C LYS A 100 5.97 -3.09 13.47
N ALA A 101 6.17 -3.83 12.38
CA ALA A 101 7.41 -4.58 12.13
C ALA A 101 8.63 -3.65 12.05
N VAL A 102 8.51 -2.49 11.41
CA VAL A 102 9.57 -1.46 11.39
C VAL A 102 9.90 -0.99 12.81
N ALA A 103 8.89 -0.69 13.63
CA ALA A 103 9.11 -0.28 15.03
C ALA A 103 9.87 -1.33 15.84
N GLU A 104 9.50 -2.60 15.69
CA GLU A 104 10.16 -3.73 16.36
C GLU A 104 11.59 -3.94 15.88
N ILE A 105 11.82 -4.01 14.56
CA ILE A 105 13.15 -4.22 13.96
C ILE A 105 14.11 -3.08 14.32
N ARG A 106 13.60 -1.84 14.35
CA ARG A 106 14.40 -0.62 14.57
C ARG A 106 14.45 -0.19 16.03
N ASN A 107 13.73 -0.86 16.93
CA ASN A 107 13.59 -0.51 18.33
C ASN A 107 13.20 0.98 18.53
N VAL A 108 12.12 1.38 17.86
CA VAL A 108 11.53 2.71 17.95
C VAL A 108 10.07 2.61 18.40
N SER A 109 9.52 3.71 18.90
CA SER A 109 8.10 3.88 19.15
C SER A 109 7.56 4.97 18.24
N TRP A 110 6.39 4.71 17.65
CA TRP A 110 5.67 5.71 16.88
C TRP A 110 5.05 6.76 17.82
N THR A 111 5.08 8.02 17.42
CA THR A 111 4.51 9.14 18.20
C THR A 111 3.00 9.30 18.00
N LEU A 112 2.46 8.63 16.98
CA LEU A 112 1.03 8.60 16.66
C LEU A 112 0.51 7.15 16.77
N PRO A 113 -0.80 6.96 17.01
CA PRO A 113 -1.41 5.64 16.95
C PRO A 113 -1.17 4.97 15.59
N LEU A 114 -0.84 3.68 15.58
CA LEU A 114 -0.59 2.91 14.35
C LEU A 114 -1.71 3.04 13.31
N PRO A 115 -3.02 3.00 13.66
CA PRO A 115 -4.08 3.16 12.67
C PRO A 115 -4.05 4.51 11.96
N VAL A 116 -3.62 5.58 12.65
CA VAL A 116 -3.49 6.92 12.05
C VAL A 116 -2.32 6.95 11.07
N LEU A 117 -1.17 6.39 11.46
CA LEU A 117 0.01 6.32 10.58
C LEU A 117 -0.23 5.44 9.36
N ALA A 118 -0.91 4.31 9.54
CA ALA A 118 -1.30 3.44 8.44
C ALA A 118 -2.20 4.18 7.45
N ARG A 119 -3.19 4.94 7.94
CA ARG A 119 -4.08 5.75 7.10
C ARG A 119 -3.32 6.82 6.34
N MET A 120 -2.39 7.50 7.00
CA MET A 120 -1.51 8.48 6.35
C MET A 120 -0.66 7.83 5.25
N LEU A 121 -0.04 6.69 5.53
CA LEU A 121 0.79 5.96 4.57
C LEU A 121 -0.03 5.54 3.34
N VAL A 122 -1.18 4.90 3.54
CA VAL A 122 -2.07 4.49 2.45
C VAL A 122 -2.52 5.70 1.62
N ASN A 123 -2.89 6.81 2.25
CA ASN A 123 -3.32 8.01 1.52
C ASN A 123 -2.21 8.61 0.64
N VAL A 124 -0.96 8.61 1.13
CA VAL A 124 0.19 9.08 0.34
C VAL A 124 0.44 8.16 -0.84
N LEU A 125 0.43 6.85 -0.62
CA LEU A 125 0.66 5.86 -1.67
C LEU A 125 -0.45 5.89 -2.72
N ASP A 126 -1.72 5.97 -2.32
CA ASP A 126 -2.86 6.04 -3.24
C ASP A 126 -2.83 7.32 -4.08
N GLY A 127 -2.65 8.47 -3.44
CA GLY A 127 -2.59 9.75 -4.15
C GLY A 127 -1.44 9.82 -5.15
N MET A 128 -0.27 9.33 -4.73
CA MET A 128 0.91 9.26 -5.61
C MET A 128 0.71 8.27 -6.76
N THR A 129 0.11 7.10 -6.50
CA THR A 129 -0.19 6.09 -7.53
C THR A 129 -1.14 6.65 -8.58
N LEU A 130 -2.22 7.32 -8.15
CA LEU A 130 -3.17 7.94 -9.07
C LEU A 130 -2.51 9.04 -9.91
N ASN A 131 -1.71 9.93 -9.30
CA ASN A 131 -0.97 10.96 -10.04
C ASN A 131 -0.04 10.34 -11.09
N TYR A 132 0.74 9.32 -10.71
CA TYR A 132 1.64 8.62 -11.62
C TYR A 132 0.90 7.93 -12.78
N ILE A 133 -0.30 7.41 -12.55
CA ILE A 133 -1.12 6.83 -13.63
C ILE A 133 -1.51 7.90 -14.66
N VAL A 134 -1.75 9.14 -14.22
CA VAL A 134 -2.15 10.27 -15.07
C VAL A 134 -0.97 10.80 -15.89
N ASP A 135 0.16 11.09 -15.26
CA ASP A 135 1.26 11.83 -15.90
C ASP A 135 2.48 10.97 -16.29
N ARG A 136 2.59 9.75 -15.74
CA ARG A 136 3.75 8.85 -15.89
C ARG A 136 5.08 9.47 -15.45
N ASP A 137 5.06 10.49 -14.59
CA ASP A 137 6.26 11.16 -14.12
C ASP A 137 6.90 10.38 -12.95
N ARG A 138 7.80 9.47 -13.33
CA ARG A 138 8.60 8.66 -12.39
C ARG A 138 9.43 9.52 -11.45
N LYS A 139 9.95 10.65 -11.94
CA LYS A 139 10.80 11.54 -11.15
C LYS A 139 9.99 12.25 -10.08
N ALA A 140 8.80 12.74 -10.44
CA ALA A 140 7.87 13.35 -9.49
C ALA A 140 7.42 12.34 -8.43
N ALA A 141 7.02 11.13 -8.82
CA ALA A 141 6.65 10.08 -7.87
C ALA A 141 7.80 9.75 -6.91
N ARG A 142 9.03 9.62 -7.42
CA ARG A 142 10.20 9.37 -6.59
C ARG A 142 10.49 10.50 -5.61
N ALA A 143 10.34 11.76 -6.05
CA ALA A 143 10.52 12.92 -5.19
C ALA A 143 9.52 12.95 -4.02
N VAL A 144 8.28 12.47 -4.21
CA VAL A 144 7.30 12.32 -3.13
C VAL A 144 7.78 11.32 -2.09
N LEU A 145 8.27 10.14 -2.51
CA LEU A 145 8.81 9.12 -1.59
C LEU A 145 10.02 9.62 -0.80
N ASP A 146 10.96 10.28 -1.50
CA ASP A 146 12.17 10.83 -0.89
C ASP A 146 11.84 11.94 0.14
N SER A 147 10.75 12.69 -0.10
CA SER A 147 10.25 13.73 0.81
C SER A 147 9.43 13.16 1.96
N PHE A 148 8.65 12.11 1.73
CA PHE A 148 7.78 11.51 2.74
C PHE A 148 8.54 10.66 3.76
N ALA A 149 9.59 9.95 3.33
CA ALA A 149 10.41 9.12 4.22
C ALA A 149 10.96 9.87 5.46
N PRO A 150 11.57 11.07 5.37
CA PRO A 150 11.98 11.83 6.55
C PRO A 150 10.82 12.30 7.42
N ILE A 151 9.67 12.66 6.82
CA ILE A 151 8.46 13.05 7.57
C ILE A 151 7.99 11.88 8.42
N LEU A 152 7.85 10.69 7.82
CA LEU A 152 7.44 9.48 8.53
C LEU A 152 8.46 9.09 9.60
N ALA A 153 9.76 9.19 9.32
CA ALA A 153 10.81 8.93 10.30
C ALA A 153 10.75 9.90 11.51
N GLY A 154 10.37 11.16 11.28
CA GLY A 154 10.17 12.17 12.33
C GLY A 154 9.01 11.86 13.27
N LEU A 155 8.12 10.95 12.88
CA LEU A 155 7.02 10.44 13.71
C LEU A 155 7.44 9.24 14.57
N ALA A 156 8.74 8.95 14.69
CA ALA A 156 9.27 7.91 15.55
C ALA A 156 10.24 8.46 16.60
N LYS A 157 10.27 7.82 17.77
CA LYS A 157 11.22 8.08 18.85
C LYS A 157 12.04 6.83 19.12
N SER A 158 13.34 6.99 19.35
CA SER A 158 14.19 5.86 19.72
C SER A 158 13.82 5.37 21.13
N ASN A 159 13.68 4.05 21.28
CA ASN A 159 13.43 3.43 22.59
C ASN A 159 14.73 3.19 23.38
N LYS A 160 15.88 3.76 22.96
CA LYS A 160 17.13 3.62 23.70
C LYS A 160 16.96 4.18 25.12
N ALA A 161 17.29 3.37 26.12
CA ALA A 161 17.41 3.81 27.50
C ALA A 161 18.37 5.00 27.57
N LYS A 162 17.95 6.03 28.29
CA LYS A 162 18.76 7.21 28.60
C LYS A 162 20.05 6.82 29.33
#